data_AF-A0A1H6JE59-F1
#
_entry.id   AF-A0A1H6JE59-F1
#
_cell.length_a   1.000
_cell.length_b   1.000
_cell.length_c   1.000
_cell.angle_alpha   90.00
_cell.angle_beta   90.00
_cell.angle_gamma   90.00
#
_symmetry.space_group_name_H-M   'P 1'
#
loop_
_entity.id
_entity.type
_entity.pdbx_description
1 polymer ?
#
loop_
_entity_poly.entity_id
_entity_poly.type
_entity_poly.pdbx_seq_one_letter_code
_entity_poly.pdbx_strand_id
1 'polypeptide(L)'
;MFSQLTPATKNIIIINVIFFVGTFLLQNLNIDLESLFAGYFPLSPNFRSWQIITHMFMHGSILHIAFNMMTLWSFGPVLEQVLGQKKFLILYFASGLGGFALYNIWNYYEVSQITNFLTSQAYDIHEIYKYADNSYSGEMPISTNSEAVRDAAQQLFNILKTPMVGASGAIFGVIAAFSTLFPDAKLMFMFIPFPIKAKYLTPIIIVVSLFLGFRQFSGDNIAHFAHLGGALIGFLYIWSWKKNRDRIQ
;
A
#
# COMPACT_ATOMS: atom_id res chain seq x y z
N MET A 1 -0.96 -15.47 27.99
CA MET A 1 -1.15 -14.11 28.56
C MET A 1 -0.61 -13.10 27.55
N PHE A 2 -1.42 -12.65 26.59
CA PHE A 2 -1.01 -11.66 25.58
C PHE A 2 -1.35 -10.26 26.09
N SER A 3 -0.61 -9.75 27.09
CA SER A 3 -1.04 -8.54 27.81
C SER A 3 -0.12 -7.32 27.64
N GLN A 4 0.86 -7.34 26.73
CA GLN A 4 1.62 -6.14 26.43
C GLN A 4 1.85 -6.01 24.93
N LEU A 5 1.35 -4.90 24.37
CA LEU A 5 1.78 -4.42 23.07
C LEU A 5 3.30 -4.26 23.11
N THR A 6 3.97 -4.92 22.18
CA THR A 6 5.43 -4.83 22.08
C THR A 6 5.83 -3.43 21.60
N PRO A 7 7.04 -2.94 21.97
CA PRO A 7 7.42 -1.55 21.75
C PRO A 7 7.33 -1.08 20.29
N ALA A 8 7.83 -1.86 19.32
CA ALA A 8 7.77 -1.42 17.92
C ALA A 8 6.33 -1.40 17.39
N THR A 9 5.55 -2.44 17.64
CA THR A 9 4.13 -2.49 17.27
C THR A 9 3.37 -1.29 17.84
N LYS A 10 3.53 -1.01 19.14
CA LYS A 10 2.91 0.14 19.81
C LYS A 10 3.28 1.46 19.14
N ASN A 11 4.56 1.68 18.88
CA ASN A 11 5.05 2.94 18.31
C ASN A 11 4.53 3.14 16.88
N ILE A 12 4.52 2.09 16.06
CA ILE A 12 3.95 2.17 14.70
C ILE A 12 2.47 2.55 14.77
N ILE A 13 1.68 1.92 15.64
CA ILE A 13 0.25 2.25 15.81
C ILE A 13 0.09 3.72 16.22
N ILE A 14 0.84 4.18 17.22
CA ILE A 14 0.77 5.57 17.70
C ILE A 14 1.10 6.55 16.57
N ILE A 15 2.17 6.32 15.82
CA ILE A 15 2.56 7.20 14.71
C ILE A 15 1.44 7.27 13.66
N ASN A 16 0.87 6.13 13.25
CA ASN A 16 -0.22 6.09 12.28
C ASN A 16 -1.46 6.88 12.77
N VAL A 17 -1.82 6.74 14.05
CA VAL A 17 -2.93 7.50 14.64
C VAL A 17 -2.62 9.00 14.68
N ILE A 18 -1.38 9.39 15.01
CA ILE A 18 -0.95 10.80 15.01
C ILE A 18 -1.06 11.39 13.60
N PHE A 19 -0.55 10.70 12.58
CA PHE A 19 -0.65 11.17 11.19
C PHE A 19 -2.11 11.30 10.75
N PHE A 20 -2.93 10.29 11.04
CA PHE A 20 -4.35 10.31 10.68
C PHE A 20 -5.12 11.46 11.34
N VAL A 21 -4.97 11.64 12.65
CA VAL A 21 -5.60 12.77 13.37
C VAL A 21 -5.02 14.10 12.88
N GLY A 22 -3.70 14.15 12.68
CA GLY A 22 -2.98 15.31 12.17
C GLY A 22 -3.51 15.79 10.82
N THR A 23 -3.88 14.87 9.92
CA THR A 23 -4.47 15.21 8.63
C THR A 23 -5.72 16.07 8.80
N PHE A 24 -6.66 15.67 9.68
CA PHE A 24 -7.88 16.45 9.91
C PHE A 24 -7.65 17.76 10.67
N LEU A 25 -6.74 17.75 11.65
CA LEU A 25 -6.46 18.94 12.46
C LEU A 25 -5.75 20.03 11.65
N LEU A 26 -4.77 19.65 10.83
CA LEU A 26 -3.95 20.59 10.06
C LEU A 26 -4.63 21.04 8.76
N GLN A 27 -5.58 20.25 8.24
CA GLN A 27 -6.40 20.67 7.10
C GLN A 27 -7.15 21.99 7.40
N ASN A 28 -7.62 22.18 8.63
CA ASN A 28 -8.26 23.43 9.07
C ASN A 28 -7.32 24.66 9.04
N LEU A 29 -6.00 24.43 8.98
CA LEU A 29 -4.96 25.45 8.88
C LEU A 29 -4.44 25.59 7.44
N ASN A 30 -5.14 25.04 6.44
CA ASN A 30 -4.72 24.97 5.04
C ASN A 30 -3.39 24.21 4.83
N ILE A 31 -3.05 23.28 5.73
CA ILE A 31 -1.90 22.38 5.57
C ILE A 31 -2.43 21.01 5.18
N ASP A 32 -2.24 20.64 3.92
CA ASP A 32 -2.65 19.34 3.41
C ASP A 32 -1.54 18.31 3.62
N LEU A 33 -1.69 17.48 4.66
CA LEU A 33 -0.74 16.40 4.93
C LEU A 33 -0.77 15.29 3.87
N GLU A 34 -1.90 15.08 3.20
CA GLU A 34 -2.02 14.04 2.19
C GLU A 34 -1.14 14.37 0.99
N SER A 35 -1.23 15.59 0.45
CA SER A 35 -0.33 16.01 -0.64
C SER A 35 1.15 16.04 -0.24
N LEU A 36 1.47 16.28 1.04
CA LEU A 36 2.86 16.33 1.52
C LEU A 36 3.47 14.94 1.72
N PHE A 37 2.72 13.99 2.29
CA PHE A 37 3.26 12.75 2.83
C PHE A 37 2.75 11.47 2.14
N ALA A 38 1.68 11.53 1.36
CA ALA A 38 1.20 10.38 0.59
C ALA A 38 2.08 10.11 -0.63
N GLY A 39 2.07 8.85 -1.10
CA GLY A 39 2.98 8.32 -2.11
C GLY A 39 2.51 8.58 -3.54
N TYR A 40 2.91 9.70 -4.15
CA TYR A 40 2.65 9.93 -5.58
C TYR A 40 3.49 9.00 -6.46
N PHE A 41 3.00 8.75 -7.69
CA PHE A 41 3.79 8.07 -8.73
C PHE A 41 5.10 8.84 -8.99
N PRO A 42 6.28 8.18 -9.09
CA PRO A 42 7.57 8.87 -9.19
C PRO A 42 7.73 9.91 -10.31
N LEU A 43 6.98 9.79 -11.41
CA LEU A 43 7.00 10.77 -12.50
C LEU A 43 5.94 11.89 -12.36
N SER A 44 5.14 11.85 -11.30
CA SER A 44 4.17 12.91 -10.98
C SER A 44 4.89 14.22 -10.62
N PRO A 45 4.35 15.39 -11.00
CA PRO A 45 4.86 16.69 -10.52
C PRO A 45 4.80 16.83 -8.98
N ASN A 46 3.91 16.07 -8.33
CA ASN A 46 3.69 16.12 -6.89
C ASN A 46 4.63 15.20 -6.10
N PHE A 47 5.42 14.36 -6.77
CA PHE A 47 6.28 13.38 -6.11
C PHE A 47 7.41 14.05 -5.34
N ARG A 48 7.68 13.52 -4.14
CA ARG A 48 8.79 13.91 -3.27
C ARG A 48 9.42 12.64 -2.67
N SER A 49 10.74 12.61 -2.55
CA SER A 49 11.47 11.39 -2.19
C SER A 49 11.12 10.82 -0.81
N TRP A 50 10.74 11.64 0.16
CA TRP A 50 10.32 11.18 1.49
C TRP A 50 9.01 10.40 1.48
N GLN A 51 8.16 10.60 0.46
CA GLN A 51 6.87 9.92 0.31
C GLN A 51 7.02 8.40 0.18
N ILE A 52 8.18 7.92 -0.29
CA ILE A 52 8.53 6.48 -0.34
C ILE A 52 8.39 5.83 1.05
N ILE A 53 8.65 6.56 2.13
CA ILE A 53 8.49 6.06 3.50
C ILE A 53 7.22 6.61 4.15
N THR A 54 6.94 7.90 3.98
CA THR A 54 5.86 8.55 4.74
C THR A 54 4.47 8.10 4.32
N HIS A 55 4.27 7.61 3.09
CA HIS A 55 2.98 7.10 2.63
C HIS A 55 2.45 5.96 3.51
N MET A 56 3.37 5.19 4.12
CA MET A 56 3.05 4.08 5.01
C MET A 56 2.30 4.51 6.28
N PHE A 57 2.29 5.81 6.59
CA PHE A 57 1.62 6.37 7.76
C PHE A 57 0.34 7.16 7.43
N MET A 58 0.07 7.39 6.14
CA MET A 58 -1.11 8.13 5.68
C MET A 58 -2.31 7.21 5.51
N HIS A 59 -3.53 7.67 5.82
CA HIS A 59 -4.75 6.88 5.70
C HIS A 59 -5.91 7.76 5.24
N GLY A 60 -6.61 7.36 4.18
CA GLY A 60 -7.72 8.14 3.61
C GLY A 60 -9.09 7.95 4.28
N SER A 61 -9.25 6.99 5.20
CA SER A 61 -10.53 6.79 5.89
C SER A 61 -10.39 6.11 7.26
N ILE A 62 -11.41 6.29 8.12
CA ILE A 62 -11.46 5.68 9.47
C ILE A 62 -11.43 4.16 9.39
N LEU A 63 -12.22 3.56 8.50
CA LEU A 63 -12.23 2.10 8.33
C LEU A 63 -10.86 1.60 7.85
N HIS A 64 -10.22 2.33 6.93
CA HIS A 64 -8.91 1.95 6.41
C HIS A 64 -7.84 1.89 7.53
N ILE A 65 -7.72 2.92 8.36
CA ILE A 65 -6.78 2.88 9.50
C ILE A 65 -7.18 1.82 10.54
N ALA A 66 -8.48 1.67 10.84
CA ALA A 66 -8.95 0.71 11.82
C ALA A 66 -8.55 -0.73 11.46
N PHE A 67 -8.75 -1.15 10.21
CA PHE A 67 -8.35 -2.50 9.76
C PHE A 67 -6.84 -2.72 9.74
N ASN A 68 -6.06 -1.71 9.31
CA ASN A 68 -4.60 -1.80 9.34
C ASN A 68 -4.08 -1.95 10.77
N MET A 69 -4.53 -1.09 11.68
CA MET A 69 -4.07 -1.08 13.07
C MET A 69 -4.58 -2.29 13.86
N MET A 70 -5.81 -2.76 13.62
CA MET A 70 -6.33 -3.99 14.23
C MET A 70 -5.50 -5.22 13.81
N THR A 71 -5.12 -5.29 12.54
CA THR A 71 -4.27 -6.36 12.02
C THR A 71 -2.86 -6.28 12.63
N LEU A 72 -2.26 -5.09 12.64
CA LEU A 72 -0.95 -4.89 13.26
C LEU A 72 -0.96 -5.21 14.75
N TRP A 73 -2.02 -4.81 15.47
CA TRP A 73 -2.21 -5.11 16.89
C TRP A 73 -2.33 -6.61 17.15
N SER A 74 -2.98 -7.35 16.24
CA SER A 74 -3.23 -8.78 16.38
C SER A 74 -1.98 -9.64 16.07
N PHE A 75 -1.24 -9.30 15.01
CA PHE A 75 -0.12 -10.13 14.52
C PHE A 75 1.26 -9.56 14.87
N GLY A 76 1.38 -8.24 14.99
CA GLY A 76 2.63 -7.53 15.26
C GLY A 76 3.35 -8.00 16.52
N PRO A 77 2.68 -8.06 17.70
CA PRO A 77 3.33 -8.46 18.94
C PRO A 77 3.88 -9.89 18.89
N VAL A 78 3.15 -10.81 18.26
CA VAL A 78 3.59 -12.20 18.11
C VAL A 78 4.85 -12.28 17.25
N LEU A 79 4.87 -11.59 16.13
CA LEU A 79 6.05 -11.55 15.25
C LEU A 79 7.23 -10.84 15.91
N GLU A 80 6.99 -9.74 16.61
CA GLU A 80 8.04 -8.98 17.31
C GLU A 80 8.68 -9.82 18.43
N GLN A 81 7.90 -10.61 19.17
CA GLN A 81 8.41 -11.52 20.20
C GLN A 81 9.27 -12.64 19.60
N VAL A 82 8.90 -13.19 18.44
CA VAL A 82 9.63 -14.30 17.80
C VAL A 82 10.88 -13.82 17.06
N LEU A 83 10.79 -12.70 16.35
CA LEU A 83 11.88 -12.17 15.53
C LEU A 83 12.83 -11.26 16.33
N GLY A 84 12.33 -10.65 17.42
CA GLY A 84 12.94 -9.51 18.07
C GLY A 84 12.62 -8.20 17.34
N GLN A 85 12.68 -7.09 18.09
CA GLN A 85 12.29 -5.75 17.65
C GLN A 85 12.92 -5.33 16.31
N LYS A 86 14.25 -5.44 16.17
CA LYS A 86 14.99 -5.03 14.97
C LYS A 86 14.52 -5.77 13.71
N LYS A 87 14.38 -7.10 13.80
CA LYS A 87 14.00 -7.93 12.65
C LYS A 87 12.53 -7.73 12.28
N PHE A 88 11.66 -7.45 13.25
CA PHE A 88 10.27 -7.10 13.01
C PHE A 88 10.14 -5.74 12.30
N LEU A 89 10.90 -4.72 12.73
CA LEU A 89 10.93 -3.43 12.04
C LEU A 89 11.42 -3.56 10.59
N ILE A 90 12.47 -4.35 10.35
CA ILE A 90 12.94 -4.64 8.99
C ILE A 90 11.83 -5.31 8.18
N LEU A 91 11.16 -6.34 8.72
CA LEU A 91 10.03 -6.98 8.07
C LEU A 91 8.94 -5.98 7.70
N TYR A 92 8.53 -5.13 8.65
CA TYR A 92 7.46 -4.15 8.45
C TYR A 92 7.82 -3.14 7.35
N PHE A 93 8.96 -2.46 7.46
CA PHE A 93 9.38 -1.45 6.49
C PHE A 93 9.75 -2.04 5.13
N ALA A 94 10.46 -3.17 5.08
CA ALA A 94 10.77 -3.82 3.81
C ALA A 94 9.50 -4.26 3.07
N SER A 95 8.47 -4.72 3.79
CA SER A 95 7.19 -5.08 3.18
C SER A 95 6.44 -3.86 2.65
N GLY A 96 6.42 -2.75 3.39
CA GLY A 96 5.85 -1.49 2.90
C GLY A 96 6.56 -0.99 1.64
N LEU A 97 7.90 -1.00 1.65
CA LEU A 97 8.73 -0.65 0.49
C LEU A 97 8.53 -1.59 -0.70
N GLY A 98 8.37 -2.90 -0.44
CA GLY A 98 8.05 -3.89 -1.46
C GLY A 98 6.69 -3.64 -2.12
N GLY A 99 5.70 -3.24 -1.32
CA GLY A 99 4.41 -2.80 -1.81
C GLY A 99 4.52 -1.56 -2.69
N PHE A 100 5.20 -0.51 -2.19
CA PHE A 100 5.45 0.71 -2.96
C PHE A 100 6.17 0.42 -4.28
N ALA A 101 7.17 -0.45 -4.27
CA ALA A 101 7.92 -0.80 -5.47
C ALA A 101 7.05 -1.52 -6.50
N LEU A 102 6.32 -2.57 -6.10
CA LEU A 102 5.49 -3.33 -7.05
C LEU A 102 4.33 -2.51 -7.60
N TYR A 103 3.70 -1.69 -6.74
CA TYR A 103 2.69 -0.70 -7.13
C TYR A 103 3.21 0.23 -8.23
N ASN A 104 4.38 0.82 -8.04
CA ASN A 104 4.93 1.79 -8.99
C ASN A 104 5.51 1.14 -10.26
N ILE A 105 5.99 -0.11 -10.20
CA ILE A 105 6.36 -0.87 -11.40
C ILE A 105 5.15 -1.07 -12.30
N TRP A 106 4.00 -1.41 -11.71
CA TRP A 106 2.75 -1.56 -12.47
C TRP A 106 2.28 -0.22 -13.06
N ASN A 107 2.27 0.85 -12.26
CA ASN A 107 1.94 2.19 -12.77
C ASN A 107 2.86 2.63 -13.89
N TYR A 108 4.16 2.32 -13.81
CA TYR A 108 5.09 2.64 -14.88
C TYR A 108 4.73 1.91 -16.18
N TYR A 109 4.32 0.65 -16.10
CA TYR A 109 3.83 -0.09 -17.25
C TYR A 109 2.56 0.54 -17.84
N GLU A 110 1.55 0.84 -17.01
CA GLU A 110 0.30 1.47 -17.46
C GLU A 110 0.54 2.85 -18.09
N VAL A 111 1.31 3.71 -17.40
CA VAL A 111 1.67 5.05 -17.89
C VAL A 111 2.39 4.93 -19.24
N SER A 112 3.33 3.99 -19.39
CA SER A 112 4.04 3.78 -20.66
C SER A 112 3.09 3.41 -21.80
N GLN A 113 2.10 2.54 -21.56
CA GLN A 113 1.11 2.18 -22.58
C GLN A 113 0.24 3.38 -22.95
N ILE A 114 -0.24 4.12 -21.95
CA ILE A 114 -1.11 5.29 -22.12
C ILE A 114 -0.37 6.41 -22.86
N THR A 115 0.86 6.73 -22.48
CA THR A 115 1.63 7.80 -23.13
C THR A 115 1.96 7.46 -24.57
N ASN A 116 2.27 6.19 -24.87
CA ASN A 116 2.51 5.75 -26.25
C ASN A 116 1.23 5.87 -27.10
N PHE A 117 0.09 5.46 -26.55
CA PHE A 117 -1.20 5.62 -27.23
C PHE A 117 -1.52 7.09 -27.51
N LEU A 118 -1.47 7.96 -26.49
CA LEU A 118 -1.76 9.40 -26.64
C LEU A 118 -0.82 10.09 -27.64
N THR A 119 0.48 9.78 -27.56
CA THR A 119 1.49 10.32 -28.50
C THR A 119 1.21 9.86 -29.94
N SER A 120 0.78 8.60 -30.14
CA SER A 120 0.40 8.10 -31.47
C SER A 120 -0.81 8.80 -32.08
N GLN A 121 -1.67 9.38 -31.22
CA GLN A 121 -2.82 10.19 -31.61
C GLN A 121 -2.47 11.69 -31.71
N ALA A 122 -1.19 12.04 -31.67
CA ALA A 122 -0.66 13.42 -31.71
C ALA A 122 -1.11 14.33 -30.55
N TYR A 123 -1.42 13.76 -29.39
CA TYR A 123 -1.68 14.53 -28.16
C TYR A 123 -0.39 14.79 -27.39
N ASP A 124 -0.20 16.03 -26.93
CA ASP A 124 0.93 16.38 -26.07
C ASP A 124 0.68 15.93 -24.63
N ILE A 125 1.43 14.92 -24.21
CA ILE A 125 1.36 14.39 -22.84
C ILE A 125 1.85 15.39 -21.79
N HIS A 126 2.70 16.37 -22.15
CA HIS A 126 3.24 17.34 -21.17
C HIS A 126 2.16 18.22 -20.56
N GLU A 127 1.10 18.55 -21.33
CA GLU A 127 -0.04 19.28 -20.78
C GLU A 127 -0.75 18.46 -19.70
N ILE A 128 -0.86 17.13 -19.85
CA ILE A 128 -1.47 16.27 -18.82
C ILE A 128 -0.62 16.28 -17.53
N TYR A 129 0.71 16.20 -17.66
CA TYR A 129 1.61 16.27 -16.50
C TYR A 129 1.54 17.62 -15.79
N LYS A 130 1.40 18.71 -16.54
CA LYS A 130 1.26 20.07 -16.00
C LYS A 130 -0.04 20.24 -15.20
N TYR A 131 -1.18 19.77 -15.70
CA TYR A 131 -2.45 19.86 -14.99
C TYR A 131 -2.57 18.83 -13.84
N ALA A 132 -1.75 17.79 -13.82
CA ALA A 132 -1.72 16.85 -12.71
C ALA A 132 -1.15 17.45 -11.41
N ASP A 133 -0.50 18.63 -11.45
CA ASP A 133 -0.02 19.33 -10.26
C ASP A 133 -1.17 19.66 -9.28
N ASN A 134 -0.92 19.54 -7.98
CA ASN A 134 -1.93 19.77 -6.94
C ASN A 134 -2.40 21.23 -6.86
N SER A 135 -1.64 22.19 -7.40
CA SER A 135 -2.08 23.58 -7.52
C SER A 135 -3.26 23.76 -8.50
N TYR A 136 -3.48 22.80 -9.39
CA TYR A 136 -4.62 22.78 -10.30
C TYR A 136 -5.78 21.99 -9.69
N SER A 137 -6.96 22.61 -9.61
CA SER A 137 -8.17 22.01 -9.01
C SER A 137 -9.25 21.60 -10.01
N GLY A 138 -8.96 21.65 -11.32
CA GLY A 138 -9.92 21.29 -12.37
C GLY A 138 -9.87 19.81 -12.76
N GLU A 139 -10.85 19.40 -13.58
CA GLU A 139 -10.79 18.13 -14.31
C GLU A 139 -9.73 18.19 -15.41
N MET A 140 -9.31 17.03 -15.92
CA MET A 140 -8.30 16.95 -16.97
C MET A 140 -8.78 17.69 -18.23
N PRO A 141 -8.14 18.83 -18.61
CA PRO A 141 -8.65 19.66 -19.69
C PRO A 141 -8.22 19.08 -21.03
N ILE A 142 -9.06 18.23 -21.62
CA ILE A 142 -8.89 17.71 -22.99
C ILE A 142 -10.06 18.09 -23.87
N SER A 143 -9.74 18.51 -25.10
CA SER A 143 -10.70 18.64 -26.18
C SER A 143 -10.46 17.52 -27.19
N THR A 144 -11.35 16.52 -27.21
CA THR A 144 -11.28 15.42 -28.16
C THR A 144 -12.67 14.86 -28.46
N ASN A 145 -12.87 14.42 -29.70
CA ASN A 145 -14.06 13.67 -30.11
C ASN A 145 -13.89 12.16 -29.91
N SER A 146 -12.69 11.69 -29.57
CA SER A 146 -12.40 10.27 -29.33
C SER A 146 -12.56 9.93 -27.85
N GLU A 147 -13.53 9.08 -27.54
CA GLU A 147 -13.74 8.56 -26.19
C GLU A 147 -12.50 7.84 -25.65
N ALA A 148 -11.83 7.03 -26.49
CA ALA A 148 -10.61 6.32 -26.10
C ALA A 148 -9.48 7.28 -25.68
N VAL A 149 -9.34 8.42 -26.37
CA VAL A 149 -8.34 9.44 -26.02
C VAL A 149 -8.70 10.12 -24.70
N ARG A 150 -9.97 10.49 -24.52
CA ARG A 150 -10.46 11.11 -23.29
C ARG A 150 -10.21 10.19 -22.08
N ASP A 151 -10.54 8.92 -22.22
CA ASP A 151 -10.37 7.92 -21.17
C ASP A 151 -8.89 7.69 -20.84
N ALA A 152 -8.03 7.56 -21.86
CA ALA A 152 -6.60 7.41 -21.68
C ALA A 152 -5.97 8.62 -20.97
N ALA A 153 -6.33 9.83 -21.39
CA ALA A 153 -5.83 11.05 -20.76
C ALA A 153 -6.34 11.21 -19.32
N GLN A 154 -7.59 10.85 -19.03
CA GLN A 154 -8.14 10.86 -17.67
C GLN A 154 -7.45 9.82 -16.78
N GLN A 155 -7.16 8.63 -17.31
CA GLN A 155 -6.41 7.60 -16.58
C GLN A 155 -5.00 8.08 -16.23
N LEU A 156 -4.27 8.65 -17.18
CA LEU A 156 -2.93 9.22 -16.91
C LEU A 156 -3.00 10.32 -15.85
N PHE A 157 -3.95 11.25 -15.98
CA PHE A 157 -4.17 12.31 -15.00
C PHE A 157 -4.44 11.76 -13.60
N ASN A 158 -5.30 10.73 -13.48
CA ASN A 158 -5.59 10.09 -12.20
C ASN A 158 -4.35 9.41 -11.59
N ILE A 159 -3.56 8.67 -12.39
CA ILE A 159 -2.32 8.03 -11.90
C ILE A 159 -1.33 9.09 -11.37
N LEU A 160 -1.24 10.25 -12.02
CA LEU A 160 -0.33 11.32 -11.62
C LEU A 160 -0.83 12.12 -10.41
N LYS A 161 -2.15 12.28 -10.25
CA LYS A 161 -2.75 13.16 -9.24
C LYS A 161 -3.24 12.44 -7.99
N THR A 162 -3.56 11.15 -8.07
CA THR A 162 -4.05 10.38 -6.92
C THR A 162 -2.87 9.72 -6.21
N PRO A 163 -2.52 10.13 -4.98
CA PRO A 163 -1.44 9.51 -4.25
C PRO A 163 -1.87 8.17 -3.63
N MET A 164 -0.90 7.29 -3.43
CA MET A 164 -1.08 6.08 -2.62
C MET A 164 -1.00 6.41 -1.14
N VAL A 165 -1.95 5.91 -0.36
CA VAL A 165 -1.96 6.01 1.12
C VAL A 165 -2.09 4.63 1.75
N GLY A 166 -1.43 4.42 2.89
CA GLY A 166 -1.73 3.30 3.77
C GLY A 166 -0.51 2.47 4.16
N ALA A 167 -0.56 1.94 5.38
CA ALA A 167 0.38 0.93 5.87
C ALA A 167 0.17 -0.46 5.21
N SER A 168 -0.79 -0.60 4.30
CA SER A 168 -1.33 -1.89 3.90
C SER A 168 -0.27 -2.82 3.30
N GLY A 169 0.63 -2.35 2.44
CA GLY A 169 1.76 -3.17 1.97
C GLY A 169 2.56 -3.81 3.12
N ALA A 170 2.84 -3.05 4.18
CA ALA A 170 3.49 -3.59 5.38
C ALA A 170 2.61 -4.59 6.14
N ILE A 171 1.31 -4.30 6.27
CA ILE A 171 0.33 -5.19 6.93
C ILE A 171 0.20 -6.53 6.20
N PHE A 172 0.14 -6.51 4.86
CA PHE A 172 0.11 -7.72 4.06
C PHE A 172 1.40 -8.54 4.20
N GLY A 173 2.55 -7.88 4.33
CA GLY A 173 3.80 -8.56 4.71
C GLY A 173 3.79 -9.16 6.10
N VAL A 174 3.19 -8.48 7.09
CA VAL A 174 2.96 -8.99 8.44
C VAL A 174 2.05 -10.25 8.43
N ILE A 175 0.96 -10.22 7.68
CA ILE A 175 0.08 -11.39 7.52
C ILE A 175 0.84 -12.55 6.85
N ALA A 176 1.59 -12.27 5.78
CA ALA A 176 2.36 -13.27 5.07
C ALA A 176 3.42 -13.92 5.97
N ALA A 177 4.14 -13.10 6.74
CA ALA A 177 5.11 -13.58 7.73
C ALA A 177 4.45 -14.45 8.80
N PHE A 178 3.33 -14.02 9.38
CA PHE A 178 2.61 -14.76 10.41
C PHE A 178 2.10 -16.11 9.88
N SER A 179 1.44 -16.12 8.72
CA SER A 179 0.94 -17.36 8.11
C SER A 179 2.04 -18.38 7.80
N THR A 180 3.26 -17.91 7.52
CA THR A 180 4.42 -18.74 7.20
C THR A 180 5.10 -19.31 8.45
N LEU A 181 5.12 -18.53 9.54
CA LEU A 181 5.68 -18.96 10.84
C LEU A 181 4.71 -19.85 11.61
N PHE A 182 3.41 -19.55 11.56
CA PHE A 182 2.38 -20.19 12.38
C PHE A 182 1.26 -20.80 11.52
N PRO A 183 1.57 -21.71 10.58
CA PRO A 183 0.62 -22.17 9.56
C PRO A 183 -0.65 -22.84 10.14
N ASP A 184 -0.54 -23.50 11.29
CA ASP A 184 -1.67 -24.17 11.95
C ASP A 184 -2.32 -23.35 13.08
N ALA A 185 -1.88 -22.10 13.30
CA ALA A 185 -2.55 -21.19 14.23
C ALA A 185 -4.01 -20.97 13.79
N LYS A 186 -4.93 -21.16 14.74
CA LYS A 186 -6.37 -21.03 14.53
C LYS A 186 -6.79 -19.60 14.84
N LEU A 187 -7.24 -18.88 13.81
CA LEU A 187 -7.67 -17.49 13.89
C LEU A 187 -9.19 -17.42 13.89
N MET A 188 -9.74 -16.68 14.85
CA MET A 188 -11.16 -16.36 14.90
C MET A 188 -11.38 -14.99 14.28
N PHE A 189 -12.35 -14.90 13.37
CA PHE A 189 -12.79 -13.64 12.78
C PHE A 189 -14.19 -13.33 13.30
N MET A 190 -14.49 -12.05 13.57
CA MET A 190 -15.70 -11.58 14.27
C MET A 190 -17.02 -12.15 13.71
N PHE A 191 -17.08 -12.50 12.43
CA PHE A 191 -18.29 -12.99 11.74
C PHE A 191 -18.15 -14.41 11.18
N ILE A 192 -17.04 -15.10 11.42
CA ILE A 192 -16.84 -16.48 10.95
C ILE A 192 -16.93 -17.38 12.18
N PRO A 193 -17.98 -18.23 12.30
CA PRO A 193 -18.26 -18.99 13.52
C PRO A 193 -17.28 -20.16 13.74
N PHE A 194 -16.28 -20.33 12.88
CA PHE A 194 -15.28 -21.37 12.98
C PHE A 194 -13.87 -20.79 12.76
N PRO A 195 -12.84 -21.34 13.44
CA PRO A 195 -11.48 -20.88 13.29
C PRO A 195 -10.90 -21.24 11.92
N ILE A 196 -10.20 -20.31 11.29
CA ILE A 196 -9.46 -20.52 10.04
C ILE A 196 -7.97 -20.66 10.37
N LYS A 197 -7.30 -21.64 9.76
CA LYS A 197 -5.85 -21.79 9.92
C LYS A 197 -5.11 -20.68 9.18
N ALA A 198 -4.09 -20.11 9.80
CA ALA A 198 -3.35 -18.97 9.25
C ALA A 198 -2.72 -19.26 7.88
N LYS A 199 -2.33 -20.51 7.58
CA LYS A 199 -1.77 -20.90 6.27
C LYS A 199 -2.65 -20.57 5.06
N TYR A 200 -3.96 -20.41 5.26
CA TYR A 200 -4.88 -20.05 4.18
C TYR A 200 -4.87 -18.55 3.85
N LEU A 201 -4.40 -17.69 4.76
CA LEU A 201 -4.48 -16.23 4.58
C LEU A 201 -3.70 -15.75 3.35
N THR A 202 -2.42 -16.10 3.25
CA THR A 202 -1.56 -15.62 2.15
C THR A 202 -2.04 -16.07 0.77
N PRO A 203 -2.37 -17.36 0.54
CA PRO A 203 -2.96 -17.78 -0.73
C PRO A 203 -4.26 -17.05 -1.07
N ILE A 204 -5.17 -16.89 -0.10
CA ILE A 204 -6.44 -16.17 -0.32
C ILE A 204 -6.16 -14.72 -0.73
N ILE A 205 -5.28 -14.04 -0.01
CA ILE A 205 -4.84 -12.68 -0.29
C ILE A 205 -4.31 -12.56 -1.72
N ILE A 206 -3.43 -13.47 -2.14
CA ILE A 206 -2.84 -13.45 -3.47
C ILE A 206 -3.93 -13.66 -4.53
N VAL A 207 -4.77 -14.68 -4.36
CA VAL A 207 -5.83 -15.00 -5.33
C VAL A 207 -6.82 -13.85 -5.47
N VAL A 208 -7.29 -13.29 -4.35
CA VAL A 208 -8.22 -12.15 -4.34
C VAL A 208 -7.57 -10.92 -4.97
N SER A 209 -6.32 -10.61 -4.61
CA SER A 209 -5.60 -9.45 -5.14
C SER A 209 -5.36 -9.56 -6.65
N LEU A 210 -5.00 -10.74 -7.14
CA LEU A 210 -4.85 -10.99 -8.59
C LEU A 210 -6.19 -10.90 -9.31
N PHE A 211 -7.22 -11.57 -8.80
CA PHE A 211 -8.55 -11.57 -9.41
C PHE A 211 -9.14 -10.16 -9.54
N LEU A 212 -9.01 -9.34 -8.50
CA LEU A 212 -9.48 -7.95 -8.53
C LEU A 212 -8.58 -7.06 -9.41
N GLY A 213 -7.25 -7.23 -9.33
CA GLY A 213 -6.30 -6.48 -10.16
C GLY A 213 -6.50 -6.68 -11.67
N PHE A 214 -6.88 -7.89 -12.10
CA PHE A 214 -7.16 -8.17 -13.52
C PHE A 214 -8.55 -7.70 -14.00
N ARG A 215 -9.50 -7.41 -13.10
CA ARG A 215 -10.88 -7.09 -13.47
C ARG A 215 -11.17 -5.60 -13.66
N GLN A 216 -10.15 -4.74 -13.65
CA GLN A 216 -10.21 -3.32 -14.02
C GLN A 216 -11.50 -2.60 -13.55
N PHE A 217 -11.80 -2.64 -12.25
CA PHE A 217 -12.85 -1.81 -11.66
C PHE A 217 -12.30 -0.40 -11.43
N SER A 218 -12.95 0.62 -11.98
CA SER A 218 -12.52 2.01 -11.95
C SER A 218 -12.11 2.48 -10.54
N GLY A 219 -10.84 2.84 -10.34
CA GLY A 219 -10.33 3.53 -9.14
C GLY A 219 -9.60 2.67 -8.08
N ASP A 220 -9.77 1.34 -8.05
CA ASP A 220 -9.26 0.48 -6.95
C ASP A 220 -8.18 -0.55 -7.38
N ASN A 221 -7.93 -0.70 -8.69
CA ASN A 221 -7.08 -1.77 -9.25
C ASN A 221 -5.63 -1.74 -8.77
N ILE A 222 -5.11 -0.55 -8.47
CA ILE A 222 -3.69 -0.34 -8.28
C ILE A 222 -3.27 -0.70 -6.85
N ALA A 223 -4.16 -0.53 -5.86
CA ALA A 223 -3.89 -0.87 -4.46
C ALA A 223 -3.57 -2.37 -4.25
N HIS A 224 -4.04 -3.25 -5.14
CA HIS A 224 -3.79 -4.69 -5.05
C HIS A 224 -2.32 -5.08 -5.29
N PHE A 225 -1.60 -4.37 -6.17
CA PHE A 225 -0.17 -4.62 -6.40
C PHE A 225 0.68 -4.22 -5.20
N ALA A 226 0.28 -3.19 -4.45
CA ALA A 226 0.92 -2.83 -3.20
C ALA A 226 0.78 -3.97 -2.16
N HIS A 227 -0.41 -4.56 -2.04
CA HIS A 227 -0.65 -5.69 -1.14
C HIS A 227 0.15 -6.92 -1.54
N LEU A 228 0.19 -7.26 -2.83
CA LEU A 228 0.95 -8.39 -3.35
C LEU A 228 2.46 -8.23 -3.12
N GLY A 229 3.00 -7.03 -3.39
CA GLY A 229 4.41 -6.72 -3.18
C GLY A 229 4.81 -6.85 -1.71
N GLY A 230 3.97 -6.32 -0.81
CA GLY A 230 4.16 -6.47 0.62
C GLY A 230 4.12 -7.91 1.11
N ALA A 231 3.11 -8.67 0.69
CA ALA A 231 2.97 -10.09 1.04
C ALA A 231 4.17 -10.92 0.53
N LEU A 232 4.63 -10.67 -0.69
CA LEU A 232 5.80 -11.34 -1.27
C LEU A 232 7.06 -11.09 -0.43
N ILE A 233 7.36 -9.83 -0.11
CA ILE A 233 8.54 -9.51 0.71
C ILE A 233 8.43 -10.13 2.11
N GLY A 234 7.26 -10.06 2.76
CA GLY A 234 7.05 -10.66 4.07
C GLY A 234 7.26 -12.18 4.07
N PHE A 235 6.73 -12.86 3.05
CA PHE A 235 6.96 -14.29 2.84
C PHE A 235 8.45 -14.62 2.63
N LEU A 236 9.11 -13.94 1.68
CA LEU A 236 10.52 -14.21 1.35
C LEU A 236 11.45 -13.95 2.53
N TYR A 237 11.17 -12.90 3.31
CA TYR A 237 11.93 -12.56 4.50
C TYR A 237 11.87 -13.70 5.55
N ILE A 238 10.67 -14.19 5.86
CA ILE A 238 10.51 -15.32 6.80
C ILE A 238 11.08 -16.61 6.23
N TRP A 239 10.86 -16.89 4.95
CA TRP A 239 11.40 -18.09 4.31
C TRP A 239 12.93 -18.14 4.41
N SER A 240 13.60 -17.02 4.13
CA SER A 240 15.05 -16.86 4.30
C SER A 240 15.48 -17.00 5.76
N TRP A 241 14.75 -16.38 6.69
CA TRP A 241 15.02 -16.46 8.13
C TRP A 241 14.95 -17.89 8.67
N LYS A 242 13.91 -18.66 8.30
CA LYS A 242 13.76 -20.08 8.71
C LYS A 242 14.92 -20.92 8.19
N LYS A 243 15.24 -20.81 6.90
CA LYS A 243 16.33 -21.55 6.27
C LYS A 243 17.68 -21.31 6.94
N ASN A 244 17.95 -20.09 7.42
CA ASN A 244 19.20 -19.78 8.11
C ASN A 244 19.19 -20.24 9.57
N ARG A 245 18.04 -20.26 10.25
CA ARG A 245 17.93 -20.80 11.61
C ARG A 245 18.18 -22.31 11.64
N ASP A 246 17.59 -23.03 10.70
CA ASP A 246 17.68 -24.49 10.61
C ASP A 246 19.08 -24.97 10.19
N ARG A 247 19.95 -24.07 9.70
CA ARG A 247 21.36 -24.35 9.35
C ARG A 247 22.32 -24.23 10.53
N ILE A 248 21.90 -23.61 11.62
CA ILE A 248 22.74 -23.30 12.80
C ILE A 248 22.41 -24.26 13.97
N GLN A 249 21.38 -25.10 13.83
CA GLN A 249 21.01 -26.16 14.77
C GLN A 249 21.54 -27.51 14.27
#